data_AF-B1FFL2-F1
#
_entry.id   AF-B1FFL2-F1
#
_cell.length_a   1.000
_cell.length_b   1.000
_cell.length_c   1.000
_cell.angle_alpha   90.00
_cell.angle_beta   90.00
_cell.angle_gamma   90.00
#
_symmetry.space_group_name_H-M   'P 1'
#
loop_
_entity.id
_entity.type
_entity.pdbx_description
1 polymer ?
#
loop_
_entity_poly.entity_id
_entity_poly.type
_entity_poly.pdbx_seq_one_letter_code
_entity_poly.pdbx_strand_id
1 'polypeptide(L)'
;MKILLFSIVVASTFLGVVCAQQLSRNDPDLSKAAHLLGELCGYSLDNSILEKVKSSSVSFENNVFRAEFLLELKPVDRYLKASLYFGCFLPGKDSMGSKIGVPLTARGEIANEDSGGRYARNVVWERKYTGLNWIGTMAYVDSIFGDGSSRKIPAYFMTCPKVADLPCFSLEFERNDLVGREVDRIQDLIHGIYIVDHSKK
;
A
#
# COMPACT_ATOMS: atom_id res chain seq x y z
N MET A 1 11.61 -37.54 -72.47
CA MET A 1 12.77 -38.02 -71.70
C MET A 1 13.73 -36.83 -71.53
N LYS A 2 14.11 -36.53 -70.29
CA LYS A 2 15.08 -35.51 -69.80
C LYS A 2 14.65 -34.03 -69.87
N ILE A 3 14.93 -33.16 -68.90
CA ILE A 3 15.24 -33.12 -67.45
C ILE A 3 15.05 -31.62 -67.17
N LEU A 4 14.19 -31.23 -66.22
CA LEU A 4 14.10 -29.83 -65.76
C LEU A 4 14.67 -29.77 -64.35
N LEU A 5 15.88 -29.22 -64.26
CA LEU A 5 16.50 -28.72 -63.05
C LEU A 5 15.66 -27.58 -62.49
N PHE A 6 15.25 -27.62 -61.22
CA PHE A 6 15.03 -26.40 -60.47
C PHE A 6 15.38 -26.56 -59.00
N SER A 7 16.02 -25.51 -58.52
CA SER A 7 16.88 -25.43 -57.36
C SER A 7 16.14 -25.43 -56.02
N ILE A 8 16.89 -25.89 -55.03
CA ILE A 8 16.62 -25.91 -53.59
C ILE A 8 16.44 -24.47 -53.07
N VAL A 9 15.39 -24.23 -52.28
CA VAL A 9 15.32 -23.11 -51.33
C VAL A 9 15.06 -23.70 -49.95
N VAL A 10 16.11 -23.78 -49.13
CA VAL A 10 16.01 -24.13 -47.70
C VAL A 10 15.55 -22.88 -46.96
N ALA A 11 14.29 -22.86 -46.54
CA ALA A 11 13.76 -21.84 -45.65
C ALA A 11 14.17 -22.16 -44.20
N SER A 12 15.28 -21.58 -43.76
CA SER A 12 15.72 -21.62 -42.36
C SER A 12 14.79 -20.75 -41.52
N THR A 13 13.82 -21.36 -40.83
CA THR A 13 13.01 -20.67 -39.82
C THR A 13 13.84 -20.45 -38.56
N PHE A 14 14.26 -19.21 -38.35
CA PHE A 14 14.82 -18.75 -37.09
C PHE A 14 13.76 -18.90 -35.98
N LEU A 15 13.93 -19.91 -35.12
CA LEU A 15 13.29 -19.96 -33.81
C LEU A 15 13.91 -18.87 -32.94
N GLY A 16 13.41 -17.65 -33.10
CA GLY A 16 13.65 -16.57 -32.14
C GLY A 16 13.00 -16.96 -30.82
N VAL A 17 13.80 -17.49 -29.91
CA VAL A 17 13.46 -17.54 -28.48
C VAL A 17 13.35 -16.08 -28.04
N VAL A 18 12.13 -15.56 -28.03
CA VAL A 18 11.83 -14.29 -27.38
C VAL A 18 11.94 -14.56 -25.88
N CYS A 19 13.16 -14.44 -25.35
CA CYS A 19 13.36 -14.27 -23.92
C CYS A 19 12.67 -12.95 -23.57
N ALA A 20 11.44 -13.03 -23.08
CA ALA A 20 10.86 -11.99 -22.25
C ALA A 20 11.76 -11.88 -21.02
N GLN A 21 12.79 -11.02 -21.11
CA GLN A 21 13.53 -10.59 -19.94
C GLN A 21 12.51 -9.89 -19.05
N GLN A 22 12.15 -10.57 -17.96
CA GLN A 22 11.48 -9.98 -16.83
C GLN A 22 12.42 -8.88 -16.33
N LEU A 23 12.16 -7.65 -16.77
CA LEU A 23 12.93 -6.47 -16.40
C LEU A 23 12.74 -6.34 -14.89
N SER A 24 13.73 -6.77 -14.11
CA SER A 24 13.87 -6.36 -12.72
C SER A 24 13.96 -4.84 -12.75
N ARG A 25 12.81 -4.19 -12.54
CA ARG A 25 12.71 -2.74 -12.51
C ARG A 25 13.35 -2.30 -11.20
N ASN A 26 14.69 -2.26 -11.20
CA ASN A 26 15.48 -1.65 -10.15
C ASN A 26 15.26 -0.14 -10.25
N ASP A 27 14.08 0.30 -9.84
CA ASP A 27 13.75 1.70 -9.70
C ASP A 27 14.50 2.20 -8.44
N PRO A 28 15.55 3.04 -8.61
CA PRO A 28 16.37 3.48 -7.49
C PRO A 28 15.54 4.25 -6.45
N ASP A 29 14.45 4.90 -6.87
CA ASP A 29 13.57 5.64 -5.97
C ASP A 29 12.72 4.69 -5.12
N LEU A 30 12.26 3.57 -5.69
CA LEU A 30 11.51 2.54 -4.95
C LEU A 30 12.37 1.88 -3.88
N SER A 31 13.59 1.46 -4.24
CA SER A 31 14.51 0.82 -3.28
C SER A 31 14.83 1.75 -2.11
N LYS A 32 15.09 3.03 -2.41
CA LYS A 32 15.32 4.07 -1.40
C LYS A 32 14.09 4.29 -0.51
N ALA A 33 12.89 4.41 -1.10
CA ALA A 33 11.66 4.62 -0.34
C ALA A 33 11.35 3.43 0.59
N ALA A 34 11.48 2.20 0.09
CA ALA A 34 11.25 0.98 0.87
C ALA A 34 12.29 0.83 2.00
N HIS A 35 13.55 1.18 1.76
CA HIS A 35 14.59 1.18 2.80
C HIS A 35 14.27 2.19 3.91
N LEU A 36 13.98 3.45 3.55
CA LEU A 36 13.66 4.50 4.50
C LEU A 36 12.39 4.19 5.29
N LEU A 37 11.40 3.55 4.67
CA LEU A 37 10.19 3.10 5.36
C LEU A 37 10.51 2.14 6.51
N GLY A 38 11.40 1.17 6.29
CA GLY A 38 11.81 0.20 7.31
C GLY A 38 12.68 0.79 8.40
N GLU A 39 13.57 1.70 8.01
CA GLU A 39 14.47 2.39 8.93
C GLU A 39 13.73 3.36 9.85
N LEU A 40 12.81 4.15 9.30
CA LEU A 40 12.19 5.27 10.00
C LEU A 40 10.82 4.94 10.60
N CYS A 41 10.00 4.13 9.90
CA CYS A 41 8.64 3.81 10.36
C CYS A 41 8.46 2.34 10.78
N GLY A 42 9.50 1.51 10.70
CA GLY A 42 9.42 0.11 11.14
C GLY A 42 8.57 -0.79 10.24
N TYR A 43 8.25 -0.37 9.01
CA TYR A 43 7.48 -1.15 8.04
C TYR A 43 8.33 -1.62 6.87
N SER A 44 8.01 -2.77 6.31
CA SER A 44 8.61 -3.20 5.05
C SER A 44 7.57 -3.87 4.15
N LEU A 45 7.86 -3.84 2.85
CA LEU A 45 7.00 -4.33 1.78
C LEU A 45 7.67 -5.54 1.15
N ASP A 46 6.96 -6.66 1.09
CA ASP A 46 7.44 -7.84 0.38
C ASP A 46 7.29 -7.70 -1.16
N ASN A 47 7.78 -8.69 -1.89
CA ASN A 47 7.69 -8.71 -3.35
C ASN A 47 6.24 -8.66 -3.86
N SER A 48 5.28 -9.22 -3.11
CA SER A 48 3.87 -9.21 -3.50
C SER A 48 3.27 -7.80 -3.53
N ILE A 49 3.84 -6.84 -2.79
CA ILE A 49 3.48 -5.42 -2.85
C ILE A 49 4.38 -4.69 -3.83
N LEU A 50 5.71 -4.90 -3.74
CA LEU A 50 6.69 -4.17 -4.55
C LEU A 50 6.45 -4.35 -6.06
N GLU A 51 6.06 -5.54 -6.51
CA GLU A 51 5.72 -5.80 -7.93
C GLU A 51 4.50 -5.00 -8.42
N LYS A 52 3.63 -4.55 -7.51
CA LYS A 52 2.44 -3.76 -7.80
C LYS A 52 2.72 -2.25 -7.79
N VAL A 53 3.89 -1.82 -7.30
CA VAL A 53 4.27 -0.41 -7.22
C VAL A 53 4.61 0.13 -8.61
N LYS A 54 3.99 1.24 -9.00
CA LYS A 54 4.25 1.96 -10.24
C LYS A 54 5.20 3.13 -10.06
N SER A 55 5.14 3.77 -8.91
CA SER A 55 6.02 4.85 -8.48
C SER A 55 5.98 4.99 -6.97
N SER A 56 7.02 5.61 -6.40
CA SER A 56 7.10 5.93 -4.98
C SER A 56 7.59 7.35 -4.77
N SER A 57 7.16 7.97 -3.68
CA SER A 57 7.67 9.26 -3.24
C SER A 57 7.93 9.24 -1.74
N VAL A 58 8.91 10.05 -1.30
CA VAL A 58 9.18 10.28 0.13
C VAL A 58 9.29 11.77 0.38
N SER A 59 8.82 12.21 1.54
CA SER A 59 8.93 13.61 1.96
C SER A 59 9.18 13.71 3.46
N PHE A 60 9.77 14.84 3.85
CA PHE A 60 10.08 15.18 5.24
C PHE A 60 9.51 16.56 5.53
N GLU A 61 8.60 16.64 6.50
CA GLU A 61 7.93 17.88 6.87
C GLU A 61 7.74 17.92 8.38
N ASN A 62 8.21 18.97 9.07
CA ASN A 62 7.97 19.19 10.51
C ASN A 62 8.28 17.96 11.40
N ASN A 63 9.42 17.29 11.19
CA ASN A 63 9.82 16.04 11.86
C ASN A 63 8.92 14.83 11.57
N VAL A 64 8.10 14.89 10.52
CA VAL A 64 7.31 13.76 10.02
C VAL A 64 7.97 13.27 8.73
N PHE A 65 8.29 11.98 8.69
CA PHE A 65 8.59 11.27 7.45
C PHE A 65 7.29 10.76 6.85
N ARG A 66 7.13 10.93 5.53
CA ARG A 66 6.03 10.35 4.76
C ARG A 66 6.58 9.55 3.59
N ALA A 67 5.99 8.38 3.37
CA ALA A 67 6.23 7.57 2.18
C ALA A 67 4.89 7.28 1.48
N GLU A 68 4.86 7.45 0.17
CA GLU A 68 3.73 7.11 -0.69
C GLU A 68 4.18 6.11 -1.75
N PHE A 69 3.40 5.05 -1.94
CA PHE A 69 3.58 4.08 -3.00
C PHE A 69 2.31 4.02 -3.84
N LEU A 70 2.40 4.41 -5.12
CA LEU A 70 1.30 4.29 -6.06
C LEU A 70 1.23 2.85 -6.56
N LEU A 71 0.14 2.16 -6.25
CA LEU A 71 -0.11 0.76 -6.55
C LEU A 71 -1.12 0.62 -7.70
N GLU A 72 -0.96 -0.45 -8.48
CA GLU A 72 -1.99 -0.96 -9.37
C GLU A 72 -2.48 -2.33 -8.85
N LEU A 73 -3.69 -2.34 -8.32
CA LEU A 73 -4.30 -3.46 -7.61
C LEU A 73 -5.40 -4.12 -8.43
N LYS A 74 -5.51 -5.44 -8.41
CA LYS A 74 -6.61 -6.17 -9.06
C LYS A 74 -7.36 -7.05 -8.04
N PRO A 75 -8.31 -6.48 -7.27
CA PRO A 75 -9.08 -7.25 -6.28
C PRO A 75 -9.98 -8.32 -6.91
N VAL A 76 -10.56 -8.03 -8.08
CA VAL A 76 -11.46 -8.94 -8.79
C VAL A 76 -11.20 -8.88 -10.30
N ASP A 77 -12.00 -8.13 -11.04
CA ASP A 77 -12.01 -8.18 -12.52
C ASP A 77 -11.24 -7.02 -13.17
N ARG A 78 -11.04 -5.91 -12.45
CA ARG A 78 -10.42 -4.68 -12.97
C ARG A 78 -9.22 -4.25 -12.15
N TYR A 79 -8.30 -3.56 -12.83
CA TYR A 79 -7.20 -2.85 -12.18
C TYR A 79 -7.71 -1.53 -11.58
N LEU A 80 -7.27 -1.26 -10.36
CA LEU A 80 -7.57 -0.08 -9.58
C LEU A 80 -6.26 0.57 -9.16
N LYS A 81 -6.20 1.89 -9.28
CA LYS A 81 -5.08 2.66 -8.76
C LYS A 81 -5.36 3.05 -7.33
N ALA A 82 -4.36 2.88 -6.49
CA ALA A 82 -4.42 3.26 -5.09
C ALA A 82 -3.07 3.77 -4.60
N SER A 83 -3.10 4.73 -3.68
CA SER A 83 -1.91 5.19 -2.99
C SER A 83 -1.86 4.56 -1.59
N LEU A 84 -0.75 3.88 -1.32
CA LEU A 84 -0.42 3.33 0.00
C LEU A 84 0.49 4.33 0.72
N TYR A 85 0.00 4.88 1.82
CA TYR A 85 0.63 5.95 2.58
C TYR A 85 1.10 5.49 3.96
N PHE A 86 2.32 5.87 4.30
CA PHE A 86 2.88 5.71 5.64
C PHE A 86 3.36 7.08 6.15
N GLY A 87 3.13 7.34 7.43
CA GLY A 87 3.62 8.53 8.11
C GLY A 87 4.13 8.19 9.50
N CYS A 88 5.30 8.71 9.88
CA CYS A 88 5.86 8.50 11.22
C CYS A 88 6.66 9.71 11.69
N PHE A 89 6.71 9.91 13.01
CA PHE A 89 7.53 10.95 13.62
C PHE A 89 8.98 10.48 13.72
N LEU A 90 9.92 11.37 13.37
CA LEU A 90 11.34 11.09 13.49
C LEU A 90 11.81 11.18 14.96
N PRO A 91 12.65 10.26 15.42
CA PRO A 91 13.25 10.35 16.74
C PRO A 91 14.22 11.55 16.80
N GLY A 92 13.98 12.52 17.68
CA GLY A 92 14.99 13.59 17.89
C GLY A 92 14.57 14.96 18.41
N LYS A 93 13.29 15.27 18.62
CA LYS A 93 12.90 16.52 19.32
C LYS A 93 11.69 16.30 20.21
N ASP A 94 11.94 16.27 21.52
CA ASP A 94 11.01 16.49 22.63
C ASP A 94 9.54 16.12 22.37
N SER A 95 9.26 14.84 22.17
CA SER A 95 7.94 14.30 22.50
C SER A 95 7.85 14.12 24.01
N MET A 96 7.88 15.25 24.73
CA MET A 96 7.70 15.31 26.18
C MET A 96 6.28 14.83 26.48
N GLY A 97 6.15 13.56 26.84
CA GLY A 97 4.92 12.95 27.36
C GLY A 97 4.10 12.12 26.37
N SER A 98 4.70 11.17 25.64
CA SER A 98 3.88 10.08 25.11
C SER A 98 3.46 9.19 26.28
N LYS A 99 2.24 9.39 26.78
CA LYS A 99 1.56 8.43 27.64
C LYS A 99 1.62 7.09 26.92
N ILE A 100 2.05 6.03 27.62
CA ILE A 100 2.01 4.64 27.16
C ILE A 100 0.73 4.43 26.35
N GLY A 101 0.86 4.48 25.03
CA GLY A 101 -0.27 4.60 24.12
C GLY A 101 -0.93 3.25 24.05
N VAL A 102 -2.14 3.13 24.59
CA VAL A 102 -2.98 1.95 24.31
C VAL A 102 -3.04 1.82 22.78
N PRO A 103 -2.70 0.66 22.19
CA PRO A 103 -2.74 0.50 20.74
C PRO A 103 -4.14 0.86 20.23
N LEU A 104 -4.23 1.92 19.43
CA LEU A 104 -5.50 2.40 18.89
C LEU A 104 -5.95 1.46 17.78
N THR A 105 -7.25 1.14 17.76
CA THR A 105 -7.84 0.46 16.61
C THR A 105 -7.95 1.46 15.45
N ALA A 106 -8.10 0.97 14.22
CA ALA A 106 -8.23 1.83 13.05
C ALA A 106 -9.41 2.81 13.14
N ARG A 107 -10.55 2.36 13.67
CA ARG A 107 -11.68 3.23 14.01
C ARG A 107 -11.34 4.22 15.12
N GLY A 108 -10.59 3.78 16.14
CA GLY A 108 -10.14 4.64 17.23
C GLY A 108 -9.22 5.76 16.75
N GLU A 109 -8.29 5.46 15.86
CA GLU A 109 -7.40 6.44 15.23
C GLU A 109 -8.19 7.45 14.38
N ILE A 110 -9.09 6.96 13.52
CA ILE A 110 -9.98 7.82 12.74
C ILE A 110 -10.79 8.75 13.65
N ALA A 111 -11.39 8.22 14.72
CA ALA A 111 -12.17 9.01 15.66
C ALA A 111 -11.31 10.05 16.41
N ASN A 112 -10.06 9.71 16.74
CA ASN A 112 -9.12 10.63 17.37
C ASN A 112 -8.74 11.79 16.43
N GLU A 113 -8.39 11.48 15.18
CA GLU A 113 -8.13 12.47 14.14
C GLU A 113 -9.35 13.37 13.87
N ASP A 114 -10.56 12.81 13.90
CA ASP A 114 -11.81 13.54 13.65
C ASP A 114 -12.29 14.35 14.88
N SER A 115 -11.79 14.05 16.08
CA SER A 115 -12.30 14.60 17.35
C SER A 115 -12.17 16.13 17.51
N GLY A 116 -11.26 16.75 16.75
CA GLY A 116 -11.06 18.20 16.71
C GLY A 116 -11.80 18.91 15.56
N GLY A 117 -12.53 18.18 14.72
CA GLY A 117 -12.98 18.66 13.41
C GLY A 117 -14.48 18.97 13.30
N ARG A 118 -14.82 19.74 12.25
CA ARG A 118 -16.19 19.92 11.75
C ARG A 118 -16.70 18.71 10.96
N TYR A 119 -15.77 17.87 10.49
CA TYR A 119 -16.03 16.74 9.61
C TYR A 119 -15.62 15.45 10.30
N ALA A 120 -16.40 14.40 10.09
CA ALA A 120 -16.13 13.07 10.61
C ALA A 120 -16.27 12.02 9.51
N ARG A 121 -15.32 11.09 9.43
CA ARG A 121 -15.33 9.97 8.50
C ARG A 121 -16.33 8.90 8.96
N ASN A 122 -17.11 8.41 8.01
CA ASN A 122 -18.03 7.31 8.24
C ASN A 122 -17.31 5.97 8.12
N VAL A 123 -17.03 5.32 9.25
CA VAL A 123 -16.41 3.99 9.27
C VAL A 123 -17.47 2.91 9.01
N VAL A 124 -17.56 2.48 7.75
CA VAL A 124 -18.51 1.44 7.29
C VAL A 124 -18.30 0.13 8.03
N TRP A 125 -17.05 -0.30 8.19
CA TRP A 125 -16.69 -1.47 8.98
C TRP A 125 -15.27 -1.35 9.53
N GLU A 126 -15.01 -2.08 10.62
CA GLU A 126 -13.68 -2.38 11.13
C GLU A 126 -13.56 -3.90 11.29
N ARG A 127 -12.44 -4.48 10.88
CA ARG A 127 -12.16 -5.92 10.96
C ARG A 127 -10.77 -6.14 11.55
N LYS A 128 -10.57 -7.33 12.14
CA LYS A 128 -9.21 -7.80 12.49
C LYS A 128 -8.40 -7.91 11.20
N TYR A 129 -7.16 -7.47 11.27
CA TYR A 129 -6.18 -7.61 10.19
C TYR A 129 -5.01 -8.48 10.67
N THR A 130 -4.54 -9.35 9.79
CA THR A 130 -3.37 -10.19 10.03
C THR A 130 -2.38 -9.93 8.92
N GLY A 131 -1.31 -9.21 9.24
CA GLY A 131 -0.15 -9.09 8.37
C GLY A 131 0.75 -10.31 8.52
N LEU A 132 1.89 -10.33 7.82
CA LEU A 132 2.80 -11.48 7.81
C LEU A 132 3.33 -11.86 9.22
N ASN A 133 3.71 -10.88 10.03
CA ASN A 133 4.28 -11.09 11.36
C ASN A 133 3.62 -10.25 12.46
N TRP A 134 2.41 -9.74 12.21
CA TRP A 134 1.72 -8.86 13.13
C TRP A 134 0.20 -8.94 12.98
N ILE A 135 -0.50 -8.51 14.02
CA ILE A 135 -1.96 -8.41 14.03
C ILE A 135 -2.37 -6.98 14.33
N GLY A 136 -3.55 -6.60 13.84
CA GLY A 136 -4.07 -5.27 14.02
C GLY A 136 -5.54 -5.19 13.65
N THR A 137 -5.95 -4.00 13.24
CA THR A 137 -7.29 -3.71 12.75
C THR A 137 -7.21 -2.94 11.44
N MET A 138 -8.20 -3.14 10.58
CA MET A 138 -8.39 -2.36 9.37
C MET A 138 -9.81 -1.81 9.36
N ALA A 139 -9.96 -0.52 9.06
CA ALA A 139 -11.23 0.16 8.93
C ALA A 139 -11.42 0.67 7.49
N TYR A 140 -12.65 0.54 6.98
CA TYR A 140 -13.05 1.06 5.67
C TYR A 140 -13.95 2.28 5.83
N VAL A 141 -13.65 3.32 5.06
CA VAL A 141 -14.38 4.58 4.99
C VAL A 141 -14.75 4.87 3.53
N ASP A 142 -16.00 5.27 3.32
CA ASP A 142 -16.54 5.61 1.99
C ASP A 142 -17.17 7.00 1.93
N SER A 143 -17.34 7.66 3.07
CA SER A 143 -17.96 8.98 3.14
C SER A 143 -17.46 9.81 4.32
N ILE A 144 -17.63 11.12 4.22
CA ILE A 144 -17.42 12.09 5.29
C ILE A 144 -18.74 12.78 5.58
N PHE A 145 -19.08 12.91 6.85
CA PHE A 145 -20.22 13.68 7.34
C PHE A 145 -19.76 15.06 7.82
N GLY A 146 -20.47 16.11 7.40
CA GLY A 146 -20.25 17.48 7.84
C GLY A 146 -21.27 18.43 7.23
N ASP A 147 -21.45 19.59 7.85
CA ASP A 147 -22.42 20.62 7.43
C ASP A 147 -23.85 20.06 7.19
N GLY A 148 -24.26 19.07 8.00
CA GLY A 148 -25.58 18.44 7.92
C GLY A 148 -25.77 17.45 6.76
N SER A 149 -24.71 17.09 6.03
CA SER A 149 -24.78 16.17 4.88
C SER A 149 -23.66 15.14 4.89
N SER A 150 -23.89 13.99 4.24
CA SER A 150 -22.85 12.99 3.96
C SER A 150 -22.39 13.12 2.52
N ARG A 151 -21.07 13.14 2.30
CA ARG A 151 -20.45 13.17 0.98
C ARG A 151 -19.58 11.94 0.78
N LYS A 152 -19.76 11.25 -0.33
CA LYS A 152 -18.89 10.13 -0.71
C LYS A 152 -17.46 10.64 -0.98
N ILE A 153 -16.49 9.87 -0.50
CA ILE A 153 -15.06 10.09 -0.76
C ILE A 153 -14.49 8.88 -1.51
N PRO A 154 -13.29 8.98 -2.10
CA PRO A 154 -12.60 7.81 -2.60
C PRO A 154 -12.45 6.74 -1.51
N ALA A 155 -12.46 5.47 -1.91
CA ALA A 155 -12.42 4.38 -0.94
C ALA A 155 -11.13 4.45 -0.13
N TYR A 156 -11.28 4.54 1.19
CA TYR A 156 -10.17 4.76 2.11
C TYR A 156 -10.12 3.65 3.14
N PHE A 157 -8.93 3.08 3.32
CA PHE A 157 -8.68 2.02 4.29
C PHE A 157 -7.60 2.49 5.26
N MET A 158 -7.90 2.51 6.55
CA MET A 158 -6.93 2.74 7.63
C MET A 158 -6.54 1.40 8.23
N THR A 159 -5.25 1.13 8.41
CA THR A 159 -4.77 -0.09 9.05
C THR A 159 -3.84 0.26 10.20
N CYS A 160 -4.17 -0.22 11.40
CA CYS A 160 -3.42 0.05 12.62
C CYS A 160 -2.88 -1.24 13.23
N PRO A 161 -1.56 -1.36 13.45
CA PRO A 161 -0.96 -2.49 14.15
C PRO A 161 -1.34 -2.48 15.63
N LYS A 162 -1.47 -3.66 16.22
CA LYS A 162 -1.56 -3.82 17.68
C LYS A 162 -0.16 -3.87 18.30
N VAL A 163 0.70 -2.97 17.88
CA VAL A 163 2.08 -2.80 18.35
C VAL A 163 2.20 -1.37 18.85
N ALA A 164 2.64 -1.20 20.09
CA ALA A 164 2.82 0.14 20.67
C ALA A 164 3.86 0.93 19.85
N ASP A 165 3.65 2.24 19.76
CA ASP A 165 4.55 3.19 19.08
C ASP A 165 4.74 2.99 17.57
N LEU A 166 3.99 2.07 16.95
CA LEU A 166 3.98 1.91 15.50
C LEU A 166 2.77 2.62 14.90
N PRO A 167 2.96 3.60 13.99
CA PRO A 167 1.86 4.40 13.45
C PRO A 167 1.00 3.59 12.49
N CYS A 168 -0.25 3.99 12.32
CA CYS A 168 -1.12 3.43 11.30
C CYS A 168 -0.67 3.82 9.89
N PHE A 169 -1.12 3.07 8.89
CA PHE A 169 -0.93 3.38 7.48
C PHE A 169 -2.28 3.32 6.76
N SER A 170 -2.35 3.95 5.59
CA SER A 170 -3.61 4.02 4.84
C SER A 170 -3.45 3.64 3.37
N LEU A 171 -4.52 3.09 2.80
CA LEU A 171 -4.65 2.82 1.38
C LEU A 171 -5.85 3.61 0.85
N GLU A 172 -5.62 4.50 -0.09
CA GLU A 172 -6.66 5.32 -0.72
C GLU A 172 -6.74 5.01 -2.22
N PHE A 173 -7.94 4.70 -2.70
CA PHE A 173 -8.17 4.49 -4.12
C PHE A 173 -8.42 5.82 -4.83
N GLU A 174 -8.04 5.95 -6.10
CA GLU A 174 -8.37 7.16 -6.89
C GLU A 174 -9.88 7.32 -7.14
N ARG A 175 -10.66 6.25 -6.96
CA ARG A 175 -12.09 6.20 -7.26
C ARG A 175 -12.94 5.88 -6.03
N ASN A 176 -14.20 6.30 -6.06
CA ASN A 176 -15.19 6.10 -4.99
C ASN A 176 -16.25 5.03 -5.34
N ASP A 177 -16.04 4.24 -6.38
CA ASP A 177 -17.00 3.28 -6.93
C ASP A 177 -16.58 1.82 -6.71
N LEU A 178 -15.87 1.53 -5.62
CA LEU A 178 -15.53 0.16 -5.27
C LEU A 178 -16.81 -0.62 -4.94
N VAL A 179 -16.94 -1.81 -5.53
CA VAL A 179 -18.05 -2.72 -5.21
C VAL A 179 -17.71 -3.60 -4.01
N GLY A 180 -18.72 -4.12 -3.29
CA GLY A 180 -18.51 -4.87 -2.04
C GLY A 180 -17.50 -6.01 -2.15
N ARG A 181 -17.54 -6.79 -3.25
CA ARG A 181 -16.56 -7.85 -3.53
C ARG A 181 -15.12 -7.34 -3.72
N GLU A 182 -14.93 -6.11 -4.18
CA GLU A 182 -13.60 -5.49 -4.28
C GLU A 182 -13.11 -5.08 -2.89
N VAL A 183 -13.99 -4.45 -2.10
CA VAL A 183 -13.74 -4.05 -0.71
C VAL A 183 -13.34 -5.24 0.17
N ASP A 184 -14.03 -6.37 0.05
CA ASP A 184 -13.76 -7.58 0.83
C ASP A 184 -12.39 -8.22 0.51
N ARG A 185 -11.81 -7.92 -0.65
CA ARG A 185 -10.53 -8.50 -1.10
C ARG A 185 -9.32 -7.64 -0.76
N ILE A 186 -9.51 -6.41 -0.28
CA ILE A 186 -8.40 -5.48 -0.05
C ILE A 186 -7.38 -6.03 0.95
N GLN A 187 -7.84 -6.68 2.03
CA GLN A 187 -6.94 -7.29 3.02
C GLN A 187 -5.94 -8.27 2.39
N ASP A 188 -6.41 -9.09 1.45
CA ASP A 188 -5.58 -10.07 0.73
C ASP A 188 -4.54 -9.36 -0.17
N LEU A 189 -4.84 -8.16 -0.68
CA LEU A 189 -3.95 -7.49 -1.63
C LEU A 189 -2.77 -6.78 -0.97
N ILE A 190 -2.93 -6.39 0.30
CA ILE A 190 -1.92 -5.68 1.08
C ILE A 190 -1.31 -6.52 2.21
N HIS A 191 -1.53 -7.84 2.20
CA HIS A 191 -1.02 -8.77 3.22
C HIS A 191 0.51 -8.73 3.36
N GLY A 192 1.23 -8.32 2.29
CA GLY A 192 2.69 -8.32 2.19
C GLY A 192 3.40 -7.21 2.95
N ILE A 193 2.67 -6.44 3.77
CA ILE A 193 3.23 -5.44 4.68
C ILE A 193 3.60 -6.12 5.99
N TYR A 194 4.87 -6.00 6.40
CA TYR A 194 5.37 -6.59 7.65
C TYR A 194 6.10 -5.56 8.51
N ILE A 195 6.21 -5.86 9.81
CA ILE A 195 6.89 -5.01 10.78
C ILE A 195 8.35 -5.45 10.90
N VAL A 196 9.29 -4.52 10.80
CA VAL A 196 10.71 -4.77 11.00
C VAL A 196 10.99 -4.86 12.49
N ASP A 197 11.45 -6.02 12.95
CA ASP A 197 11.85 -6.21 14.35
C ASP A 197 13.27 -5.66 14.57
N HIS A 198 13.37 -4.47 15.16
CA HIS A 198 14.65 -3.86 15.53
C HIS A 198 15.17 -4.35 16.89
N SER A 199 14.46 -5.23 17.61
CA SER A 199 14.86 -5.72 18.94
C SER A 199 16.02 -6.75 18.94
N LYS A 200 16.60 -7.03 17.77
CA LYS A 200 17.70 -8.00 17.59
C LYS A 200 19.00 -7.40 17.03
N LYS A 201 19.23 -6.10 17.19
CA LYS A 201 20.53 -5.47 16.89
C LYS A 201 21.31 -5.16 18.17
#